data_AF-A0A973KRN7-F1
#
_entry.id   AF-A0A973KRN7-F1
#
_cell.length_a   1.000
_cell.length_b   1.000
_cell.length_c   1.000
_cell.angle_alpha   90.00
_cell.angle_beta   90.00
_cell.angle_gamma   90.00
#
_symmetry.space_group_name_H-M   'P 1'
#
loop_
_entity.id
_entity.type
_entity.pdbx_description
1 polymer ?
#
loop_
_entity_poly.entity_id
_entity_poly.type
_entity_poly.pdbx_seq_one_letter_code
_entity_poly.pdbx_strand_id
1 'polypeptide(L)'
;MNRTLTATAALLCATLTACSSGGDAKTSPTVTSKTTTATNKPVTASSAFTAIAAKVPTAKLSGTVTAENDPDHLLGRPNQYTSKITFTDSRIKASEVTDSSKGSVDLGGEIEVFADPSGAQARTKYIQAVTKSISALAEYDYVHGSVLVRVSHYLTPAQAGEYKAAAANLG
;
A
#
# COMPACT_ATOMS: atom_id res chain seq x y z
N MET A 1 -27.59 -7.83 46.22
CA MET A 1 -27.98 -6.47 46.68
C MET A 1 -28.32 -5.66 45.43
N ASN A 2 -29.60 -5.49 45.18
CA ASN A 2 -30.14 -4.81 44.01
C ASN A 2 -30.09 -3.30 44.24
N ARG A 3 -29.72 -2.51 43.21
CA ARG A 3 -29.95 -1.06 43.20
C ARG A 3 -30.77 -0.68 41.97
N THR A 4 -31.82 0.04 42.29
CA THR A 4 -33.01 0.45 41.54
C THR A 4 -32.76 1.50 40.46
N LEU A 5 -33.68 1.51 39.48
CA LEU A 5 -33.86 2.46 38.38
C LEU A 5 -34.03 3.92 38.83
N THR A 6 -33.65 4.85 37.96
CA THR A 6 -34.38 6.12 37.79
C THR A 6 -34.33 6.55 36.33
N ALA A 7 -35.51 6.70 35.73
CA ALA A 7 -35.74 7.21 34.38
C ALA A 7 -36.05 8.71 34.46
N THR A 8 -35.52 9.50 33.54
CA THR A 8 -36.05 10.83 33.23
C THR A 8 -35.87 11.10 31.73
N ALA A 9 -37.00 11.19 31.04
CA ALA A 9 -37.11 11.67 29.67
C ALA A 9 -37.24 13.20 29.67
N ALA A 10 -36.61 13.86 28.70
CA ALA A 10 -36.97 15.22 28.31
C ALA A 10 -36.82 15.36 26.79
N LEU A 11 -37.97 15.51 26.16
CA LEU A 11 -38.25 15.79 24.76
C LEU A 11 -37.97 17.28 24.49
N LEU A 12 -37.33 17.65 23.37
CA LEU A 12 -37.51 18.98 22.78
C LEU A 12 -37.22 18.96 21.27
N CYS A 13 -38.29 19.10 20.48
CA CYS A 13 -38.28 19.40 19.05
C CYS A 13 -38.02 20.89 18.82
N ALA A 14 -37.21 21.24 17.83
CA ALA A 14 -37.25 22.54 17.17
C ALA A 14 -36.98 22.36 15.66
N THR A 15 -38.06 22.48 14.89
CA THR A 15 -38.10 22.64 13.44
C THR A 15 -37.81 24.10 13.09
N LEU A 16 -37.11 24.38 11.98
CA LEU A 16 -37.33 25.58 11.14
C LEU A 16 -36.83 25.32 9.71
N THR A 17 -37.75 25.54 8.79
CA THR A 17 -37.69 25.38 7.34
C THR A 17 -37.05 26.61 6.70
N ALA A 18 -36.20 26.43 5.69
CA ALA A 18 -35.88 27.48 4.73
C ALA A 18 -35.75 26.89 3.32
N CYS A 19 -36.87 26.88 2.59
CA CYS A 19 -36.90 26.78 1.14
C CYS A 19 -36.66 28.18 0.55
N SER A 20 -35.76 28.31 -0.42
CA SER A 20 -35.80 29.41 -1.38
C SER A 20 -35.56 28.86 -2.79
N SER A 21 -36.42 29.30 -3.68
CA SER A 21 -36.77 28.72 -4.97
C SER A 21 -35.98 29.28 -6.14
N GLY A 22 -35.86 28.47 -7.20
CA GLY A 22 -36.13 28.91 -8.57
C GLY A 22 -34.93 29.15 -9.51
N GLY A 23 -34.92 28.43 -10.64
CA GLY A 23 -34.52 29.02 -11.92
C GLY A 23 -33.47 28.27 -12.74
N ASP A 24 -33.96 27.64 -13.81
CA ASP A 24 -33.35 27.56 -15.14
C ASP A 24 -32.33 26.44 -15.48
N ALA A 25 -32.87 25.50 -16.26
CA ALA A 25 -32.15 24.67 -17.20
C ALA A 25 -31.31 25.53 -18.16
N LYS A 26 -30.02 25.22 -18.27
CA LYS A 26 -29.23 25.57 -19.45
C LYS A 26 -28.21 24.48 -19.77
N THR A 27 -28.51 23.85 -20.89
CA THR A 27 -27.63 23.21 -21.88
C THR A 27 -26.12 23.40 -21.67
N SER A 28 -25.43 22.26 -21.69
CA SER A 28 -24.01 21.98 -21.94
C SER A 28 -23.15 23.13 -22.53
N PRO A 29 -21.86 23.15 -22.15
CA PRO A 29 -20.89 22.83 -23.18
C PRO A 29 -20.10 21.57 -22.82
N THR A 30 -20.04 20.68 -23.81
CA THR A 30 -19.14 19.56 -23.90
C THR A 30 -17.72 20.06 -23.66
N VAL A 31 -17.18 19.80 -22.47
CA VAL A 31 -15.73 19.82 -22.28
C VAL A 31 -15.22 18.62 -23.04
N THR A 32 -14.74 18.87 -24.25
CA THR A 32 -13.87 17.95 -24.97
C THR A 32 -12.60 17.79 -24.14
N SER A 33 -12.66 16.93 -23.14
CA SER A 33 -11.47 16.32 -22.56
C SER A 33 -10.85 15.50 -23.67
N LYS A 34 -9.92 16.11 -24.39
CA LYS A 34 -8.99 15.45 -25.27
C LYS A 34 -8.09 14.60 -24.37
N THR A 35 -8.60 13.46 -23.93
CA THR A 35 -7.81 12.43 -23.28
C THR A 35 -6.92 11.86 -24.35
N THR A 36 -5.68 12.36 -24.40
CA THR A 36 -4.59 11.74 -25.11
C THR A 36 -4.42 10.36 -24.48
N THR A 37 -5.02 9.33 -25.07
CA THR A 37 -4.88 7.93 -24.66
C THR A 37 -3.48 7.47 -25.03
N ALA A 38 -2.48 7.93 -24.28
CA ALA A 38 -1.26 7.16 -24.12
C ALA A 38 -1.67 5.94 -23.30
N THR A 39 -1.83 4.79 -23.95
CA THR A 39 -2.00 3.51 -23.28
C THR A 39 -0.70 3.16 -22.55
N ASN A 40 -0.42 3.84 -21.45
CA ASN A 40 0.57 3.38 -20.49
C ASN A 40 0.02 2.08 -19.90
N LYS A 41 0.73 0.98 -20.15
CA LYS A 41 0.41 -0.31 -19.55
C LYS A 41 0.35 -0.14 -18.02
N PRO A 42 -0.65 -0.69 -17.32
CA PRO A 42 -0.71 -0.61 -15.87
C PRO A 42 0.55 -1.21 -15.24
N VAL A 43 1.11 -0.51 -14.25
CA VAL A 43 2.24 -0.98 -13.46
C VAL A 43 1.83 -2.22 -12.68
N THR A 44 2.67 -3.25 -12.67
CA THR A 44 2.52 -4.45 -11.83
C THR A 44 3.73 -4.60 -10.92
N ALA A 45 3.58 -5.38 -9.85
CA ALA A 45 4.68 -5.69 -8.93
C ALA A 45 5.87 -6.34 -9.67
N SER A 46 5.60 -7.19 -10.67
CA SER A 46 6.67 -7.78 -11.50
C SER A 46 7.38 -6.74 -12.38
N SER A 47 6.67 -5.81 -13.02
CA SER A 47 7.32 -4.77 -13.83
C SER A 47 8.11 -3.79 -12.95
N ALA A 48 7.59 -3.47 -11.77
CA ALA A 48 8.29 -2.68 -10.77
C ALA A 48 9.57 -3.38 -10.29
N PHE A 49 9.50 -4.69 -10.03
CA PHE A 49 10.68 -5.49 -9.67
C PHE A 49 11.73 -5.50 -10.77
N THR A 50 11.34 -5.65 -12.04
CA THR A 50 12.28 -5.57 -13.17
C THR A 50 13.05 -4.24 -13.18
N ALA A 51 12.36 -3.12 -12.96
CA ALA A 51 13.00 -1.81 -12.89
C ALA A 51 13.95 -1.69 -11.69
N ILE A 52 13.58 -2.24 -10.52
CA ILE A 52 14.44 -2.27 -9.33
C ILE A 52 15.67 -3.15 -9.55
N ALA A 53 15.50 -4.38 -10.03
CA ALA A 53 16.59 -5.33 -10.22
C ALA A 53 17.63 -4.86 -11.26
N ALA A 54 17.22 -4.00 -12.21
CA ALA A 54 18.15 -3.35 -13.14
C ALA A 54 19.10 -2.35 -12.46
N LYS A 55 18.75 -1.85 -11.26
CA LYS A 55 19.56 -0.91 -10.48
C LYS A 55 20.16 -1.54 -9.22
N VAL A 56 19.54 -2.60 -8.70
CA VAL A 56 19.96 -3.33 -7.50
C VAL A 56 20.18 -4.81 -7.88
N PRO A 57 21.36 -5.16 -8.44
CA PRO A 57 21.60 -6.49 -9.01
C PRO A 57 21.70 -7.62 -7.97
N THR A 58 21.79 -7.28 -6.69
CA THR A 58 21.72 -8.24 -5.57
C THR A 58 20.30 -8.73 -5.31
N ALA A 59 19.28 -8.01 -5.80
CA ALA A 59 17.88 -8.37 -5.67
C ALA A 59 17.49 -9.46 -6.67
N LYS A 60 16.91 -10.57 -6.19
CA LYS A 60 16.44 -11.69 -7.01
C LYS A 60 14.99 -12.05 -6.67
N LEU A 61 14.16 -12.16 -7.70
CA LEU A 61 12.76 -12.57 -7.55
C LEU A 61 12.69 -13.93 -6.84
N SER A 62 11.89 -14.03 -5.78
CA SER A 62 11.71 -15.27 -5.01
C SER A 62 10.30 -15.84 -5.10
N GLY A 63 9.32 -15.02 -5.48
CA GLY A 63 7.96 -15.50 -5.71
C GLY A 63 7.03 -14.44 -6.28
N THR A 64 6.09 -14.90 -7.10
CA THR A 64 4.88 -14.14 -7.43
C THR A 64 3.79 -14.55 -6.45
N VAL A 65 3.12 -13.57 -5.85
CA VAL A 65 2.05 -13.80 -4.90
C VAL A 65 0.72 -13.84 -5.64
N THR A 66 -0.11 -14.83 -5.30
CA THR A 66 -1.47 -15.04 -5.79
C THR A 66 -2.46 -14.92 -4.63
N ALA A 67 -3.75 -14.86 -4.93
CA ALA A 67 -4.76 -14.69 -3.88
C ALA A 67 -4.78 -15.89 -2.91
N GLU A 68 -4.38 -17.07 -3.40
CA GLU A 68 -4.34 -18.32 -2.66
C GLU A 68 -3.12 -18.44 -1.74
N ASN A 69 -1.99 -17.85 -2.11
CA ASN A 69 -0.72 -18.00 -1.38
C ASN A 69 -0.28 -16.75 -0.60
N ASP A 70 -1.08 -15.68 -0.66
CA ASP A 70 -0.82 -14.43 0.03
C ASP A 70 -0.98 -14.59 1.56
N PRO A 71 0.09 -14.41 2.36
CA PRO A 71 0.03 -14.60 3.81
C PRO A 71 -0.97 -13.67 4.52
N ASP A 72 -1.15 -12.46 4.00
CA ASP A 72 -2.12 -11.50 4.56
C ASP A 72 -3.53 -11.71 4.01
N HIS A 73 -3.68 -12.55 2.98
CA HIS A 73 -4.92 -12.79 2.25
C HIS A 73 -5.60 -11.52 1.74
N LEU A 74 -4.84 -10.51 1.28
CA LEU A 74 -5.37 -9.21 0.85
C LEU A 74 -5.36 -9.02 -0.67
N LEU A 75 -4.59 -9.81 -1.42
CA LEU A 75 -4.45 -9.66 -2.88
C LEU A 75 -5.82 -9.68 -3.57
N GLY A 76 -6.10 -8.61 -4.33
CA GLY A 76 -7.33 -8.48 -5.12
C GLY A 76 -8.58 -8.13 -4.32
N ARG A 77 -8.48 -7.94 -3.00
CA ARG A 77 -9.62 -7.47 -2.19
C ARG A 77 -9.87 -5.97 -2.42
N PRO A 78 -11.11 -5.49 -2.17
CA PRO A 78 -11.42 -4.07 -2.25
C PRO A 78 -10.44 -3.23 -1.42
N ASN A 79 -9.91 -2.16 -2.03
CA ASN A 79 -8.95 -1.21 -1.45
C ASN A 79 -7.56 -1.77 -1.09
N GLN A 80 -7.24 -3.01 -1.48
CA GLN A 80 -5.95 -3.64 -1.22
C GLN A 80 -5.07 -3.73 -2.48
N TYR A 81 -3.89 -4.33 -2.37
CA TYR A 81 -2.97 -4.48 -3.49
C TYR A 81 -3.55 -5.38 -4.59
N THR A 82 -3.28 -4.99 -5.83
CA THR A 82 -3.71 -5.64 -7.07
C THR A 82 -2.65 -6.60 -7.62
N SER A 83 -1.39 -6.43 -7.22
CA SER A 83 -0.32 -7.40 -7.47
C SER A 83 0.74 -7.33 -6.38
N LYS A 84 1.38 -8.46 -6.10
CA LYS A 84 2.44 -8.58 -5.11
C LYS A 84 3.52 -9.59 -5.55
N ILE A 85 4.78 -9.27 -5.27
CA ILE A 85 5.92 -10.20 -5.42
C ILE A 85 6.78 -10.16 -4.18
N THR A 86 7.57 -11.20 -3.98
CA THR A 86 8.65 -11.25 -2.98
C THR A 86 9.99 -11.38 -3.69
N PHE A 87 11.05 -10.84 -3.08
CA PHE A 87 12.41 -10.98 -3.56
C PHE A 87 13.39 -11.21 -2.41
N THR A 88 14.54 -11.79 -2.75
CA THR A 88 15.70 -11.93 -1.86
C THR A 88 16.76 -10.91 -2.22
N ASP A 89 17.62 -10.55 -1.26
CA ASP A 89 18.85 -9.81 -1.51
C ASP A 89 20.07 -10.64 -1.09
N SER A 90 21.03 -10.85 -2.00
CA SER A 90 22.20 -11.69 -1.74
C SER A 90 23.14 -11.19 -0.63
N ARG A 91 22.96 -9.95 -0.16
CA ARG A 91 23.69 -9.37 0.97
C ARG A 91 23.16 -9.86 2.32
N ILE A 92 21.97 -10.45 2.35
CA ILE A 92 21.33 -11.01 3.53
C ILE A 92 21.61 -12.52 3.60
N LYS A 93 22.07 -12.99 4.76
CA LYS A 93 22.24 -14.43 5.00
C LYS A 93 20.98 -15.00 5.65
N ALA A 94 20.36 -15.98 5.02
CA ALA A 94 19.13 -16.61 5.53
C ALA A 94 19.29 -17.27 6.92
N SER A 95 20.52 -17.58 7.34
CA SER A 95 20.81 -18.11 8.68
C SER A 95 20.86 -17.04 9.78
N GLU A 96 20.88 -15.76 9.41
CA GLU A 96 21.03 -14.61 10.32
C GLU A 96 19.72 -13.83 10.49
N VAL A 97 18.65 -14.23 9.80
CA VAL A 97 17.34 -13.57 9.87
C VAL A 97 16.40 -14.22 10.89
N THR A 98 15.41 -13.46 11.34
CA THR A 98 14.40 -13.94 12.31
C THR A 98 13.39 -14.85 11.61
N ASP A 99 12.90 -14.43 10.44
CA ASP A 99 12.04 -15.25 9.59
C ASP A 99 12.73 -15.65 8.28
N SER A 100 13.27 -16.86 8.24
CA SER A 100 13.89 -17.44 7.05
C SER A 100 12.90 -18.16 6.12
N SER A 101 11.59 -18.02 6.35
CA SER A 101 10.57 -18.64 5.52
C SER A 101 10.60 -18.07 4.10
N LYS A 102 10.26 -18.91 3.11
CA LYS A 102 10.26 -18.49 1.71
C LYS A 102 9.25 -17.35 1.52
N GLY A 103 9.72 -16.22 1.00
CA GLY A 103 8.90 -15.03 0.73
C GLY A 103 8.82 -14.06 1.90
N SER A 104 9.49 -14.34 3.02
CA SER A 104 9.67 -13.37 4.10
C SER A 104 10.36 -12.10 3.62
N VAL A 105 9.90 -10.95 4.12
CA VAL A 105 10.54 -9.64 3.90
C VAL A 105 11.96 -9.63 4.46
N ASP A 106 12.23 -10.39 5.53
CA ASP A 106 13.56 -10.47 6.14
C ASP A 106 14.63 -10.91 5.15
N LEU A 107 14.29 -11.75 4.16
CA LEU A 107 15.23 -12.28 3.17
C LEU A 107 15.59 -11.29 2.05
N GLY A 108 14.91 -10.13 1.98
CA GLY A 108 15.18 -9.10 0.98
C GLY A 108 14.09 -8.05 0.98
N GLY A 109 12.90 -8.44 0.55
CA GLY A 109 11.73 -7.57 0.57
C GLY A 109 10.58 -8.03 -0.30
N GLU A 110 9.62 -7.14 -0.48
CA GLU A 110 8.45 -7.35 -1.32
C GLU A 110 8.01 -6.06 -2.00
N ILE A 111 7.20 -6.20 -3.05
CA ILE A 111 6.59 -5.08 -3.75
C ILE A 111 5.09 -5.32 -3.81
N GLU A 112 4.32 -4.35 -3.33
CA GLU A 112 2.87 -4.32 -3.38
C GLU A 112 2.43 -3.17 -4.29
N VAL A 113 1.59 -3.44 -5.29
CA VAL A 113 1.02 -2.42 -6.18
C VAL A 113 -0.46 -2.28 -5.93
N PHE A 114 -0.94 -1.04 -5.87
CA PHE A 114 -2.32 -0.67 -5.56
C PHE A 114 -3.01 -0.06 -6.77
N ALA A 115 -4.34 0.04 -6.69
CA ALA A 115 -5.13 0.72 -7.72
C ALA A 115 -4.79 2.20 -7.84
N ASP A 116 -4.42 2.85 -6.72
CA ASP A 116 -4.10 4.27 -6.66
C ASP A 116 -3.05 4.57 -5.57
N PRO A 117 -2.46 5.78 -5.57
CA PRO A 117 -1.47 6.18 -4.57
C PRO A 117 -1.98 6.20 -3.12
N SER A 118 -3.27 6.42 -2.90
CA SER A 118 -3.83 6.48 -1.55
C SER A 118 -3.83 5.11 -0.89
N GLY A 119 -4.06 4.04 -1.65
CA GLY A 119 -3.96 2.66 -1.18
C GLY A 119 -2.55 2.31 -0.69
N ALA A 120 -1.52 2.63 -1.47
CA ALA A 120 -0.12 2.38 -1.10
C ALA A 120 0.28 3.15 0.18
N GLN A 121 -0.16 4.41 0.31
CA GLN A 121 0.08 5.20 1.51
C GLN A 121 -0.66 4.66 2.74
N ALA A 122 -1.93 4.23 2.58
CA ALA A 122 -2.71 3.66 3.67
C ALA A 122 -2.06 2.37 4.19
N ARG A 123 -1.61 1.51 3.28
CA ARG A 123 -0.88 0.28 3.62
C ARG A 123 0.41 0.56 4.38
N THR A 124 1.22 1.50 3.91
CA THR A 124 2.48 1.87 4.56
C THR A 124 2.25 2.37 5.99
N LYS A 125 1.25 3.25 6.19
CA LYS A 125 0.89 3.75 7.51
C LYS A 125 0.42 2.63 8.44
N TYR A 126 -0.36 1.68 7.91
CA TYR A 126 -0.80 0.52 8.68
C TYR A 126 0.39 -0.32 9.14
N ILE A 127 1.29 -0.72 8.21
CA ILE A 127 2.48 -1.53 8.52
C ILE A 127 3.32 -0.83 9.58
N GLN A 128 3.65 0.44 9.38
CA GLN A 128 4.45 1.22 10.33
C GLN A 128 3.78 1.35 11.70
N ALA A 129 2.46 1.50 11.75
CA ALA A 129 1.73 1.56 13.02
C ALA A 129 1.80 0.23 13.79
N VAL A 130 1.66 -0.90 13.11
CA VAL A 130 1.69 -2.23 13.76
C VAL A 130 3.11 -2.67 14.14
N THR A 131 4.13 -2.28 13.38
CA THR A 131 5.53 -2.68 13.66
C THR A 131 6.29 -1.70 14.55
N LYS A 132 5.77 -0.48 14.79
CA LYS A 132 6.47 0.61 15.51
C LYS A 132 7.15 0.22 16.83
N SER A 133 6.55 -0.71 17.57
CA SER A 133 7.04 -1.12 18.90
C SER A 133 7.91 -2.38 18.90
N ILE A 134 8.08 -3.01 17.73
CA ILE A 134 8.77 -4.28 17.58
C ILE A 134 9.90 -4.06 16.57
N SER A 135 11.09 -3.73 17.05
CA SER A 135 12.25 -3.43 16.19
C SER A 135 12.61 -4.59 15.24
N ALA A 136 12.34 -5.82 15.64
CA ALA A 136 12.55 -7.01 14.81
C ALA A 136 11.58 -7.11 13.61
N LEU A 137 10.51 -6.29 13.58
CA LEU A 137 9.59 -6.17 12.45
C LEU A 137 9.75 -4.83 11.71
N ALA A 138 10.81 -4.08 12.03
CA ALA A 138 11.10 -2.85 11.30
C ALA A 138 11.44 -3.17 9.85
N GLU A 139 11.07 -2.25 8.95
CA GLU A 139 11.31 -2.36 7.52
C GLU A 139 11.62 -0.97 6.98
N TYR A 140 12.26 -0.90 5.82
CA TYR A 140 12.32 0.33 5.05
C TYR A 140 11.19 0.33 4.02
N ASP A 141 10.25 1.26 4.16
CA ASP A 141 9.11 1.40 3.26
C ASP A 141 9.30 2.59 2.31
N TYR A 142 9.20 2.33 1.01
CA TYR A 142 9.27 3.36 -0.02
C TYR A 142 8.03 3.35 -0.90
N VAL A 143 7.29 4.47 -0.89
CA VAL A 143 6.08 4.65 -1.71
C VAL A 143 6.37 5.58 -2.89
N HIS A 144 6.06 5.11 -4.09
CA HIS A 144 6.11 5.90 -5.33
C HIS A 144 4.86 5.61 -6.17
N GLY A 145 4.05 6.64 -6.44
CA GLY A 145 2.75 6.46 -7.10
C GLY A 145 1.89 5.46 -6.31
N SER A 146 1.39 4.44 -7.00
CA SER A 146 0.62 3.33 -6.40
C SER A 146 1.47 2.12 -6.00
N VAL A 147 2.80 2.26 -5.96
CA VAL A 147 3.73 1.17 -5.62
C VAL A 147 4.31 1.39 -4.22
N LEU A 148 4.26 0.34 -3.41
CA LEU A 148 4.97 0.22 -2.14
C LEU A 148 6.08 -0.82 -2.29
N VAL A 149 7.32 -0.41 -2.02
CA VAL A 149 8.50 -1.27 -1.93
C VAL A 149 8.88 -1.39 -0.47
N ARG A 150 8.76 -2.60 0.08
CA ARG A 150 9.16 -2.93 1.46
C ARG A 150 10.50 -3.65 1.41
N VAL A 151 11.44 -3.22 2.24
CA VAL A 151 12.82 -3.72 2.23
C VAL A 151 13.25 -4.13 3.63
N SER A 152 13.89 -5.28 3.73
CA SER A 152 14.41 -5.86 4.96
C SER A 152 15.25 -4.89 5.79
N HIS A 153 15.05 -4.86 7.11
CA HIS A 153 15.92 -4.11 8.03
C HIS A 153 17.32 -4.72 8.19
N TYR A 154 17.54 -5.96 7.72
CA TYR A 154 18.87 -6.58 7.74
C TYR A 154 19.83 -5.93 6.74
N LEU A 155 19.31 -5.14 5.79
CA LEU A 155 20.13 -4.25 4.99
C LEU A 155 20.50 -2.99 5.77
N THR A 156 21.74 -2.55 5.60
CA THR A 156 22.17 -1.25 6.12
C THR A 156 21.35 -0.11 5.48
N PRO A 157 21.23 1.06 6.13
CA PRO A 157 20.53 2.20 5.55
C PRO A 157 21.04 2.61 4.15
N ALA A 158 22.35 2.47 3.91
CA ALA A 158 22.94 2.76 2.59
C ALA A 158 22.45 1.78 1.52
N GLN A 159 22.44 0.48 1.82
CA GLN A 159 21.95 -0.57 0.92
C GLN A 159 20.44 -0.44 0.67
N ALA A 160 19.65 -0.18 1.72
CA ALA A 160 18.23 0.10 1.58
C ALA A 160 17.97 1.38 0.75
N GLY A 161 18.86 2.37 0.85
CA GLY A 161 18.81 3.59 0.04
C GLY A 161 18.93 3.36 -1.47
N GLU A 162 19.59 2.28 -1.89
CA GLU A 162 19.65 1.89 -3.32
C GLU A 162 18.26 1.53 -3.85
N TYR A 163 17.43 0.85 -3.05
CA TYR A 163 16.04 0.54 -3.41
C TYR A 163 15.18 1.80 -3.48
N LYS A 164 15.36 2.74 -2.55
CA LYS A 164 14.68 4.05 -2.61
C LYS A 164 15.00 4.78 -3.91
N ALA A 165 16.27 4.82 -4.29
CA ALA A 165 16.70 5.46 -5.54
C ALA A 165 16.15 4.73 -6.78
N ALA A 166 16.15 3.40 -6.76
CA ALA A 166 15.60 2.59 -7.85
C ALA A 166 14.08 2.74 -7.99
N ALA A 167 13.37 2.95 -6.87
CA ALA A 167 11.93 3.11 -6.83
C ALA A 167 11.44 4.50 -7.28
N ALA A 168 12.33 5.49 -7.38
CA ALA A 168 11.99 6.90 -7.57
C ALA A 168 11.09 7.23 -8.78
N ASN A 169 11.08 6.37 -9.80
CA ASN A 169 10.31 6.53 -11.03
C ASN A 169 9.32 5.37 -11.27
N LEU A 170 8.94 4.65 -10.22
CA LEU A 170 7.88 3.64 -10.29
C LEU A 170 6.51 4.33 -10.22
N GLY A 171 5.61 3.96 -11.13
CA GLY A 171 4.27 4.55 -11.27
C GLY A 171 4.14 5.37 -12.54
#